data_AF-A0A4R0EQT5-F1
#
_entry.id   AF-A0A4R0EQT5-F1
#
_cell.length_a   1.000
_cell.length_b   1.000
_cell.length_c   1.000
_cell.angle_alpha   90.00
_cell.angle_beta   90.00
_cell.angle_gamma   90.00
#
_symmetry.space_group_name_H-M   'P 1'
#
loop_
_entity.id
_entity.type
_entity.pdbx_description
1 polymer ?
#
loop_
_entity_poly.entity_id
_entity_poly.type
_entity_poly.pdbx_seq_one_letter_code
_entity_poly.pdbx_strand_id
1 'polypeptide(L)' 'MNKDFKAKTYIVDEHLEDTLTWLCHHQDSFDSFTYDAITQELAVNHANGMDIIRVGDYLKASYGILITAHNFAE' A
#
# COMPACT_ATOMS: atom_id res chain seq x y z
N MET A 1 -7.45 -16.94 6.78
CA MET A 1 -5.98 -17.05 6.71
C MET A 1 -5.42 -15.84 7.45
N ASN A 2 -4.50 -16.00 8.40
CA ASN A 2 -3.95 -14.86 9.14
C ASN A 2 -2.93 -14.15 8.24
N LYS A 3 -3.21 -12.92 7.81
CA LYS A 3 -2.26 -12.12 7.00
C LYS A 3 -1.20 -11.54 7.94
N ASP A 4 0.07 -11.73 7.61
CA ASP A 4 1.18 -11.15 8.38
C ASP A 4 1.33 -9.65 8.08
N PHE A 5 0.59 -8.81 8.79
CA PHE A 5 0.63 -7.35 8.60
C PHE A 5 1.96 -6.68 8.99
N LYS A 6 2.88 -7.43 9.62
CA LYS A 6 4.24 -6.99 9.97
C LYS A 6 5.29 -7.45 8.95
N ALA A 7 4.89 -8.22 7.94
CA ALA A 7 5.80 -8.61 6.88
C ALA A 7 6.18 -7.36 6.09
N LYS A 8 7.45 -7.28 5.67
CA LYS A 8 7.94 -6.16 4.84
C LYS A 8 7.29 -6.08 3.46
N THR A 9 6.51 -7.09 3.08
CA THR A 9 5.92 -7.22 1.76
C THR A 9 4.45 -7.59 1.90
N TYR A 10 3.61 -7.01 1.04
CA TYR A 10 2.17 -7.21 1.06
C TYR A 10 1.62 -7.18 -0.36
N ILE A 11 0.69 -8.08 -0.66
CA ILE A 11 -0.04 -8.08 -1.92
C ILE A 11 -1.39 -7.45 -1.65
N VAL A 12 -1.71 -6.38 -2.36
CA VAL A 12 -2.98 -5.69 -2.23
C VAL A 12 -4.08 -6.60 -2.76
N ASP A 13 -5.08 -6.81 -1.93
CA ASP A 13 -6.27 -7.56 -2.27
C ASP A 13 -7.51 -6.66 -2.18
N GLU A 14 -8.68 -7.23 -2.45
CA GLU A 14 -9.95 -6.52 -2.44
C GLU A 14 -10.36 -5.98 -1.06
N HIS A 15 -9.77 -6.50 0.02
CA HIS A 15 -10.04 -6.01 1.37
C HIS A 15 -9.18 -4.79 1.70
N LEU A 16 -9.76 -3.60 1.50
CA LEU A 16 -9.12 -2.32 1.85
C LEU A 16 -8.65 -2.28 3.30
N GLU A 17 -9.43 -2.84 4.24
CA GLU A 17 -9.10 -2.90 5.67
C GLU A 17 -7.76 -3.58 5.94
N ASP A 18 -7.43 -4.63 5.20
CA ASP A 18 -6.18 -5.36 5.34
C ASP A 18 -5.00 -4.52 4.83
N THR A 19 -5.21 -3.82 3.71
CA THR A 19 -4.20 -2.92 3.12
C THR A 19 -3.91 -1.74 4.05
N LEU A 20 -4.95 -1.12 4.60
CA LEU A 20 -4.81 -0.03 5.57
C LEU A 20 -4.16 -0.51 6.87
N THR A 21 -4.49 -1.71 7.33
CA THR A 21 -3.84 -2.32 8.52
C THR A 21 -2.36 -2.52 8.29
N TRP A 22 -1.97 -3.05 7.12
CA TRP A 22 -0.56 -3.20 6.76
C TRP A 22 0.18 -1.86 6.70
N LEU A 23 -0.42 -0.81 6.12
CA LEU A 23 0.14 0.54 6.08
C LEU A 23 0.33 1.10 7.50
N CYS A 24 -0.66 0.95 8.38
CA CYS A 24 -0.55 1.39 9.77
C CYS A 24 0.59 0.70 10.54
N HIS A 25 0.99 -0.51 10.14
CA HIS A 25 2.15 -1.19 10.72
C HIS A 25 3.51 -0.74 10.16
N HIS A 26 3.52 -0.03 9.03
CA HIS A 26 4.72 0.42 8.31
C HIS A 26 4.72 1.94 8.07
N GLN A 27 4.30 2.70 9.09
CA GLN A 27 4.26 4.17 9.06
C GLN A 27 5.64 4.81 8.83
N ASP A 28 6.74 4.07 9.00
CA ASP A 28 8.09 4.53 8.67
C ASP A 28 8.38 4.57 7.16
N SER A 29 7.49 4.01 6.34
CA SER A 29 7.69 3.88 4.88
C SER A 29 6.95 4.94 4.05
N PHE A 30 6.08 5.75 4.65
CA PHE A 30 5.31 6.81 3.97
C PHE A 30 5.01 7.98 4.92
N ASP A 31 4.60 9.11 4.36
CA ASP A 31 4.23 10.33 5.11
C ASP A 31 2.73 10.35 5.44
N SER A 32 1.89 10.13 4.42
CA SER A 32 0.44 10.15 4.54
C SER A 32 -0.23 9.29 3.48
N PHE A 33 -1.47 8.89 3.71
CA PHE A 33 -2.32 8.28 2.68
C PHE A 33 -3.68 8.95 2.66
N THR A 34 -4.36 8.88 1.51
CA THR A 34 -5.71 9.40 1.31
C THR A 34 -6.51 8.35 0.54
N TYR A 35 -7.74 8.11 0.98
CA TYR A 35 -8.65 7.21 0.30
C TYR A 35 -9.83 8.00 -0.26
N ASP A 36 -10.02 7.93 -1.57
CA ASP A 36 -11.20 8.47 -2.24
C ASP A 36 -12.27 7.38 -2.35
N ALA A 37 -13.38 7.55 -1.64
CA ALA A 37 -14.46 6.56 -1.62
C ALA A 37 -15.32 6.57 -2.89
N ILE A 38 -15.23 7.61 -3.73
CA ILE A 38 -16.00 7.74 -4.97
C ILE A 38 -15.29 6.98 -6.10
N THR A 39 -13.97 7.17 -6.23
CA THR A 39 -13.14 6.48 -7.23
C THR A 39 -12.57 5.16 -6.72
N GLN A 40 -12.67 4.89 -5.42
CA GLN A 40 -12.10 3.74 -4.74
C GLN A 40 -10.58 3.67 -4.86
N GLU A 41 -9.92 4.84 -4.83
CA GLU A 41 -8.48 4.97 -5.01
C GLU A 41 -7.80 5.26 -3.67
N LEU A 42 -6.75 4.49 -3.36
CA LEU A 42 -5.88 4.70 -2.21
C LEU A 42 -4.57 5.35 -2.68
N ALA A 43 -4.39 6.62 -2.40
CA ALA A 43 -3.15 7.35 -2.68
C ALA A 43 -2.23 7.33 -1.45
N VAL A 44 -0.95 7.00 -1.64
CA VAL A 44 0.07 7.00 -0.58
C VAL A 44 1.21 7.94 -0.94
N ASN A 45 1.41 8.96 -0.12
CA ASN A 45 2.50 9.92 -0.23
C ASN A 45 3.71 9.44 0.58
N HIS A 46 4.88 9.42 -0.04
CA HIS A 46 6.15 9.02 0.56
C HIS A 46 7.29 9.91 0.01
N ALA A 47 8.53 9.68 0.42
CA ALA A 47 9.65 10.57 0.09
C ALA A 47 9.93 10.75 -1.42
N ASN A 48 9.55 9.77 -2.27
CA ASN A 48 9.75 9.83 -3.72
C ASN A 48 8.53 10.37 -4.49
N GLY A 49 7.43 10.70 -3.81
CA GLY A 49 6.21 11.22 -4.44
C GLY A 49 4.95 10.53 -3.92
N MET A 50 3.99 10.34 -4.82
CA MET A 50 2.70 9.74 -4.51
C MET A 50 2.46 8.55 -5.42
N ASP A 51 2.04 7.42 -4.84
CA ASP A 51 1.61 6.24 -5.58
C ASP A 51 0.12 5.97 -5.36
N ILE A 52 -0.55 5.44 -6.38
CA ILE A 52 -1.94 4.99 -6.30
C ILE A 52 -1.95 3.47 -6.15
N ILE A 53 -2.39 2.99 -5.01
CA ILE A 53 -2.45 1.58 -4.64
C ILE A 53 -3.72 0.95 -5.23
N ARG A 54 -3.53 -0.17 -5.94
CA ARG A 54 -4.58 -0.94 -6.62
C ARG A 54 -4.51 -2.41 -6.23
N VAL A 55 -5.64 -3.09 -6.35
CA VAL A 55 -5.72 -4.55 -6.15
C VAL A 55 -4.75 -5.25 -7.11
N GLY A 56 -3.94 -6.16 -6.56
CA GLY A 56 -2.88 -6.86 -7.27
C GLY A 56 -1.51 -6.17 -7.21
N ASP A 57 -1.43 -4.94 -6.69
CA ASP A 57 -0.13 -4.28 -6.46
C ASP A 57 0.68 -5.03 -5.40
N TYR A 58 1.99 -5.07 -5.63
CA TYR A 58 2.93 -5.57 -4.65
C TYR A 58 3.54 -4.40 -3.89
N LEU A 59 3.26 -4.34 -2.59
CA LEU A 59 3.83 -3.36 -1.67
C LEU A 59 5.05 -3.93 -0.98
N LYS A 60 6.09 -3.11 -0.87
CA LYS A 60 7.23 -3.40 -0.02
C LYS A 60 7.59 -2.19 0.83
N ALA A 61 7.54 -2.39 2.14
CA ALA A 61 8.05 -1.46 3.13
C ALA A 61 9.58 -1.54 3.15
N SER A 62 10.22 -0.50 2.63
CA SER A 62 11.65 -0.27 2.78
C SER A 62 11.81 1.06 3.52
N TYR A 63 12.82 1.15 4.37
CA TYR A 63 13.01 2.30 5.26
C TYR A 63 12.93 3.63 4.49
N GLY A 64 11.86 4.40 4.69
CA GLY A 64 11.58 5.68 4.01
C GLY A 64 10.98 5.62 2.59
N ILE A 65 10.74 4.43 2.03
CA ILE A 65 10.19 4.26 0.68
C ILE A 65 9.18 3.11 0.65
N LEU A 66 7.92 3.44 0.38
CA LEU A 66 6.94 2.47 -0.09
C LEU A 66 7.24 2.17 -1.56
N ILE A 67 7.62 0.93 -1.85
CA ILE A 67 7.79 0.49 -3.24
C ILE A 67 6.47 -0.15 -3.66
N THR A 68 5.82 0.45 -4.63
CA THR A 68 4.68 -0.12 -5.34
C THR A 68 5.18 -0.72 -6.66
N ALA A 69 4.91 -2.01 -6.86
CA ALA A 69 5.09 -2.60 -8.18
C ALA A 69 3.71 -2.85 -8.78
N HIS A 70 3.36 -2.01 -9.75
CA HIS A 70 2.19 -2.23 -10.58
C HIS A 70 2.39 -3.49 -11.39
N ASN A 71 1.56 -4.49 -11.13
CA ASN A 71 1.50 -5.65 -11.98
C ASN A 71 0.81 -5.20 -13.27
N PHE A 72 1.58 -4.75 -14.26
CA PHE A 72 1.12 -4.50 -15.62
C PHE A 72 0.79 -5.85 -16.27
N ALA A 73 -0.35 -6.43 -15.90
CA ALA A 73 -0.97 -7.44 -16.72
C ALA A 73 -1.69 -6.69 -17.86
N GLU A 74 -1.06 -6.66 -19.04
CA GLU A 74 -1.71 -6.37 -20.33
C GLU A 74 -2.86 -7.33 -20.63
#